data_AF-A0A812TBK6-F1
#
_entry.id   AF-A0A812TBK6-F1
#
_cell.length_a   1.000
_cell.length_b   1.000
_cell.length_c   1.000
_cell.angle_alpha   90.00
_cell.angle_beta   90.00
_cell.angle_gamma   90.00
#
_symmetry.space_group_name_H-M   'P 1'
#
loop_
_entity.id
_entity.type
_entity.pdbx_description
1 polymer ?
#
loop_
_entity_poly.entity_id
_entity_poly.type
_entity_poly.pdbx_seq_one_letter_code
_entity_poly.pdbx_strand_id
1 'polypeptide(L)'
;MAAAILGNQKMLSPLEKLQTGPPLLPMLVEGQSFIDAQDECSVTEFCKKYGMPDRIIQEIFIPMAKALDFIDPDRLSMTVVLTAMNRFINETDGSQTAFLDGNQPDRLCQPMVEHIKRLGGDVRLGAVVEEVVLRPDGFVDYLSMRGGEKFRADEYVSAMPVDVLKRLLPQQWSIMPFFRQLDHLEGIPVINIHLWFDRKLRNIDALCFSRSPLLSVQLGRLRGPRMQTKFEFAEASIQTTARCIGMCWG
;
A
#
# COMPACT_ATOMS: atom_id res chain seq x y z
N MET A 1 20.21 13.51 -0.63
CA MET A 1 20.09 12.15 -1.18
C MET A 1 21.12 11.85 -2.28
N ALA A 2 21.21 12.63 -3.37
CA ALA A 2 22.13 12.37 -4.49
C ALA A 2 23.62 12.18 -4.08
N ALA A 3 24.15 13.02 -3.18
CA ALA A 3 25.53 12.88 -2.69
C ALA A 3 25.78 11.57 -1.93
N ALA A 4 24.79 11.07 -1.18
CA ALA A 4 24.89 9.79 -0.47
C ALA A 4 24.87 8.60 -1.43
N ILE A 5 24.06 8.68 -2.49
CA ILE A 5 24.00 7.68 -3.57
C ILE A 5 25.34 7.65 -4.31
N LEU A 6 25.89 8.80 -4.68
CA LEU A 6 27.16 8.89 -5.40
C LEU A 6 28.36 8.43 -4.53
N GLY A 7 28.35 8.74 -3.24
CA GLY A 7 29.42 8.36 -2.30
C GLY A 7 29.41 6.88 -1.87
N ASN A 8 28.27 6.19 -1.91
CA ASN A 8 28.19 4.79 -1.50
C ASN A 8 28.62 3.83 -2.63
N GLN A 9 29.80 3.22 -2.51
CA GLN A 9 30.31 2.23 -3.48
C GLN A 9 30.07 0.77 -3.05
N LYS A 10 29.53 0.54 -1.85
CA LYS A 10 29.30 -0.82 -1.33
C LYS A 10 28.08 -1.49 -1.96
N MET A 11 27.07 -0.70 -2.32
CA MET A 11 25.86 -1.20 -2.97
C MET A 11 25.96 -1.21 -4.50
N LEU A 12 26.44 -0.10 -5.10
CA LEU A 12 26.60 0.05 -6.54
C LEU A 12 28.01 0.47 -6.92
N SER A 13 28.60 -0.20 -7.91
CA SER A 13 29.84 0.22 -8.54
C SER A 13 29.64 1.51 -9.36
N PRO A 14 30.71 2.27 -9.64
CA PRO A 14 30.62 3.46 -10.49
C PRO A 14 30.06 3.17 -11.89
N LEU A 15 30.39 2.00 -12.46
CA LEU A 15 29.90 1.58 -13.77
C LEU A 15 28.38 1.33 -13.73
N GLU A 16 27.91 0.60 -12.73
CA GLU A 16 26.48 0.35 -12.51
C GLU A 16 25.70 1.67 -12.35
N LYS A 17 26.24 2.66 -11.63
CA LYS A 17 25.60 3.99 -11.51
C LYS A 17 25.49 4.71 -12.84
N LEU A 18 26.53 4.63 -13.67
CA LEU A 18 26.53 5.24 -14.99
C LEU A 18 25.54 4.58 -15.94
N GLN A 19 25.29 3.27 -15.79
CA GLN A 19 24.31 2.54 -16.58
C GLN A 19 22.86 2.79 -16.10
N THR A 20 22.64 2.96 -14.80
CA THR A 20 21.30 3.15 -14.21
C THR A 20 20.82 4.61 -14.19
N GLY A 21 21.74 5.57 -14.13
CA GLY A 21 21.39 7.00 -14.04
C GLY A 21 20.66 7.55 -15.27
N PRO A 22 21.20 7.42 -16.50
CA PRO A 22 20.61 8.02 -17.70
C PRO A 22 19.15 7.59 -17.99
N PRO A 23 18.78 6.30 -17.85
CA PRO A 23 17.38 5.88 -18.03
C PRO A 23 16.37 6.52 -17.08
N LEU A 24 16.83 7.05 -15.94
CA LEU A 24 15.99 7.71 -14.94
C LEU A 24 15.95 9.24 -15.13
N LEU A 25 16.78 9.81 -16.01
CA LEU A 25 16.77 11.25 -16.29
C LEU A 25 15.45 11.76 -16.88
N PRO A 26 14.78 11.05 -17.82
CA PRO A 26 13.51 11.52 -18.36
C PRO A 26 12.44 11.71 -17.29
N MET A 27 12.43 10.88 -16.24
CA MET A 27 11.54 11.06 -15.08
C MET A 27 11.75 12.43 -14.40
N LEU A 28 12.99 12.90 -14.29
CA LEU A 28 13.31 14.18 -13.64
C LEU A 28 13.03 15.40 -14.54
N VAL A 29 13.03 15.21 -15.87
CA VAL A 29 12.86 16.29 -16.84
C VAL A 29 11.40 16.41 -17.28
N GLU A 30 10.77 15.29 -17.63
CA GLU A 30 9.41 15.23 -18.18
C GLU A 30 8.36 15.01 -17.07
N GLY A 31 8.76 14.50 -15.91
CA GLY A 31 7.86 14.31 -14.78
C GLY A 31 6.79 13.25 -15.04
N GLN A 32 5.53 13.57 -14.69
CA GLN A 32 4.44 12.59 -14.64
C GLN A 32 4.13 11.94 -16.00
N SER A 33 4.27 12.68 -17.12
CA SER A 33 3.97 12.12 -18.45
C SER A 33 4.89 10.97 -18.83
N PHE A 34 6.18 11.05 -18.46
CA PHE A 34 7.12 9.94 -18.68
C PHE A 34 6.80 8.76 -17.76
N ILE A 35 6.44 9.04 -16.50
CA ILE A 35 6.07 8.04 -15.50
C ILE A 35 4.86 7.22 -15.97
N ASP A 36 3.77 7.89 -16.37
CA ASP A 36 2.53 7.25 -16.83
C ASP A 36 2.77 6.39 -18.09
N ALA A 37 3.68 6.83 -18.96
CA ALA A 37 4.03 6.07 -20.16
C ALA A 37 4.77 4.75 -19.89
N GLN A 38 5.20 4.48 -18.65
CA GLN A 38 5.86 3.22 -18.28
C GLN A 38 4.91 2.20 -17.63
N ASP A 39 3.60 2.43 -17.62
CA ASP A 39 2.65 1.55 -16.91
C ASP A 39 2.55 0.14 -17.50
N GLU A 40 2.70 0.04 -18.82
CA GLU A 40 2.67 -1.22 -19.57
C GLU A 40 3.99 -2.01 -19.47
N CYS A 41 4.99 -1.50 -18.75
CA CYS A 41 6.28 -2.17 -18.55
C CYS A 41 6.43 -2.60 -17.09
N SER A 42 6.74 -3.88 -16.88
CA SER A 42 7.26 -4.31 -15.58
C SER A 42 8.61 -3.65 -15.29
N VAL A 43 9.00 -3.59 -14.02
CA VAL A 43 10.32 -3.09 -13.61
C VAL A 43 11.45 -3.86 -14.31
N THR A 44 11.30 -5.18 -14.46
CA THR A 44 12.28 -6.03 -15.14
C THR A 44 12.37 -5.72 -16.64
N GLU A 45 11.25 -5.52 -17.31
CA GLU A 45 11.21 -5.14 -18.74
C GLU A 45 11.80 -3.76 -18.97
N PHE A 46 11.50 -2.79 -18.10
CA PHE A 46 12.10 -1.47 -18.15
C PHE A 46 13.64 -1.56 -18.01
N CYS A 47 14.13 -2.31 -17.03
CA CYS A 47 15.57 -2.51 -16.84
C CYS A 47 16.25 -3.09 -18.09
N LYS A 48 15.63 -4.11 -18.71
CA LYS A 48 16.12 -4.72 -19.95
C LYS A 48 16.11 -3.75 -21.13
N LYS A 49 15.01 -3.01 -21.31
CA LYS A 49 14.82 -2.01 -22.38
C LYS A 49 15.93 -0.95 -22.37
N TYR A 50 16.36 -0.53 -21.18
CA TYR A 50 17.37 0.51 -21.00
C TYR A 50 18.77 -0.02 -20.66
N GLY A 51 19.00 -1.34 -20.75
CA GLY A 51 20.32 -1.94 -20.56
C GLY A 51 20.86 -1.83 -19.12
N MET A 52 19.98 -1.81 -18.12
CA MET A 52 20.39 -1.82 -16.72
C MET A 52 20.93 -3.21 -16.33
N PRO A 53 22.00 -3.29 -15.53
CA PRO A 53 22.54 -4.58 -15.07
C PRO A 53 21.54 -5.36 -14.20
N ASP A 54 21.47 -6.68 -14.38
CA ASP A 54 20.59 -7.57 -13.60
C ASP A 54 20.84 -7.47 -12.08
N ARG A 55 22.08 -7.14 -11.69
CA ARG A 55 22.43 -6.93 -10.28
C ARG A 55 21.69 -5.74 -9.65
N ILE A 56 21.34 -4.72 -10.42
CA ILE A 56 20.50 -3.60 -9.96
C ILE A 56 19.10 -4.09 -9.60
N ILE A 57 18.55 -4.98 -10.44
CA ILE A 57 17.24 -5.58 -10.20
C ILE A 57 17.27 -6.31 -8.87
N GLN A 58 18.29 -7.13 -8.64
CA GLN A 58 18.42 -7.92 -7.42
C GLN A 58 18.66 -7.09 -6.16
N GLU A 59 19.55 -6.10 -6.22
CA GLU A 59 20.01 -5.35 -5.04
C GLU A 59 19.10 -4.17 -4.68
N ILE A 60 18.39 -3.59 -5.66
CA ILE A 60 17.59 -2.38 -5.47
C ILE A 60 16.11 -2.64 -5.74
N PHE A 61 15.78 -3.16 -6.92
CA PHE A 61 14.38 -3.24 -7.34
C PHE A 61 13.60 -4.37 -6.68
N ILE A 62 14.21 -5.51 -6.33
CA ILE A 62 13.53 -6.55 -5.53
C ILE A 62 13.11 -6.02 -4.15
N PRO A 63 14.01 -5.44 -3.32
CA PRO A 63 13.61 -4.86 -2.04
C PRO A 63 12.56 -3.75 -2.19
N MET A 64 12.69 -2.90 -3.22
CA MET A 64 11.77 -1.79 -3.45
C MET A 64 10.38 -2.28 -3.87
N ALA A 65 10.29 -3.22 -4.81
CA ALA A 65 9.03 -3.78 -5.28
C ALA A 65 8.27 -4.46 -4.14
N LYS A 66 8.98 -5.27 -3.34
CA LYS A 66 8.42 -5.95 -2.18
C LYS A 66 8.00 -5.01 -1.06
N ALA A 67 8.66 -3.86 -0.93
CA ALA A 67 8.31 -2.85 0.05
C ALA A 67 7.09 -2.02 -0.36
N LEU A 68 6.95 -1.72 -1.65
CA LEU A 68 5.88 -0.89 -2.18
C LEU A 68 4.57 -1.66 -2.33
N ASP A 69 4.64 -2.87 -2.88
CA ASP A 69 3.44 -3.60 -3.30
C ASP A 69 3.51 -5.12 -3.05
N PHE A 70 4.51 -5.57 -2.29
CA PHE A 70 4.66 -6.98 -1.88
C PHE A 70 4.78 -8.01 -3.03
N ILE A 71 5.08 -7.55 -4.25
CA ILE A 71 5.29 -8.39 -5.44
C ILE A 71 6.71 -8.28 -5.97
N ASP A 72 7.07 -9.21 -6.86
CA ASP A 72 8.35 -9.24 -7.53
C ASP A 72 8.39 -8.25 -8.72
N PRO A 73 9.59 -7.74 -9.10
CA PRO A 73 9.76 -6.68 -10.10
C PRO A 73 9.41 -7.10 -11.53
N ASP A 74 9.22 -8.39 -11.81
CA ASP A 74 8.73 -8.90 -13.09
C ASP A 74 7.21 -8.73 -13.25
N ARG A 75 6.49 -8.47 -12.16
CA ARG A 75 5.03 -8.25 -12.14
C ARG A 75 4.64 -6.82 -11.78
N LEU A 76 5.53 -6.06 -11.15
CA LEU A 76 5.27 -4.69 -10.73
C LEU A 76 5.41 -3.71 -11.91
N SER A 77 4.40 -2.86 -12.13
CA SER A 77 4.47 -1.73 -13.07
C SER A 77 5.57 -0.76 -12.68
N MET A 78 6.37 -0.34 -13.67
CA MET A 78 7.46 0.62 -13.46
C MET A 78 6.94 2.00 -13.01
N THR A 79 5.70 2.35 -13.35
CA THR A 79 5.01 3.56 -12.87
C THR A 79 5.05 3.67 -11.35
N VAL A 80 4.81 2.56 -10.64
CA VAL A 80 4.82 2.53 -9.16
C VAL A 80 6.19 2.90 -8.61
N VAL A 81 7.24 2.33 -9.19
CA VAL A 81 8.63 2.57 -8.78
C VAL A 81 9.05 4.00 -9.09
N LEU A 82 8.81 4.47 -10.31
CA LEU A 82 9.18 5.83 -10.72
C LEU A 82 8.43 6.89 -9.93
N THR A 83 7.14 6.67 -9.61
CA THR A 83 6.37 7.56 -8.74
C THR A 83 7.01 7.69 -7.36
N ALA A 84 7.38 6.56 -6.74
CA ALA A 84 8.06 6.57 -5.45
C ALA A 84 9.44 7.26 -5.53
N MET A 85 10.23 6.97 -6.56
CA MET A 85 11.54 7.61 -6.78
C MET A 85 11.43 9.12 -7.02
N ASN A 86 10.44 9.57 -7.79
CA ASN A 86 10.20 10.97 -8.09
C ASN A 86 9.90 11.76 -6.81
N ARG A 87 9.09 11.20 -5.91
CA ARG A 87 8.83 11.80 -4.58
C ARG A 87 10.10 11.88 -3.72
N PHE A 88 10.90 10.82 -3.69
CA PHE A 88 12.16 10.81 -2.92
C PHE A 88 13.19 11.84 -3.40
N ILE A 89 13.19 12.15 -4.70
CA ILE A 89 14.15 13.09 -5.28
C ILE A 89 13.67 14.54 -5.17
N ASN A 90 12.38 14.80 -5.37
CA ASN A 90 11.85 16.17 -5.44
C ASN A 90 11.40 16.74 -4.09
N GLU A 91 10.91 15.91 -3.16
CA GLU A 91 10.47 16.38 -1.84
C GLU A 91 11.65 16.37 -0.85
N THR A 92 11.91 17.49 -0.17
CA THR A 92 13.05 17.65 0.76
C THR A 92 13.06 16.60 1.87
N ASP A 93 11.88 16.22 2.35
CA ASP A 93 11.67 15.18 3.37
C ASP A 93 10.95 13.94 2.82
N GLY A 94 10.83 13.79 1.50
CA GLY A 94 10.01 12.75 0.86
C GLY A 94 10.43 11.32 1.18
N SER A 95 11.68 11.11 1.57
CA SER A 95 12.21 9.80 1.97
C SER A 95 12.21 9.58 3.49
N GLN A 96 11.72 10.54 4.30
CA GLN A 96 11.66 10.37 5.75
C GLN A 96 10.57 9.36 6.10
N THR A 97 10.94 8.41 6.98
CA THR A 97 10.00 7.41 7.49
C THR A 97 9.61 7.76 8.91
N ALA A 98 8.32 7.61 9.22
CA ALA A 98 7.76 7.86 10.54
C ALA A 98 6.90 6.68 10.98
N PHE A 99 6.85 6.46 12.29
CA PHE A 99 6.00 5.45 12.90
C PHE A 99 4.93 6.11 13.74
N LEU A 100 3.70 5.56 13.69
CA LEU A 100 2.69 5.91 14.67
C LEU A 100 3.19 5.51 16.06
N ASP A 101 2.96 6.38 17.03
CA ASP A 101 3.41 6.19 18.40
C ASP A 101 2.59 5.16 19.18
N GLY A 102 1.51 4.63 18.61
CA GLY A 102 0.71 3.52 19.13
C GLY A 102 -0.03 2.76 18.02
N ASN A 103 -1.09 2.02 18.38
CA ASN A 103 -1.90 1.28 17.41
C ASN A 103 -2.70 2.22 16.49
N GLN A 104 -3.00 1.78 15.26
CA GLN A 104 -3.70 2.60 14.28
C GLN A 104 -5.15 2.97 14.69
N PRO A 105 -5.97 2.05 15.24
CA PRO A 105 -7.33 2.37 15.66
C PRO A 105 -7.40 3.56 16.64
N ASP A 106 -6.57 3.57 17.69
CA ASP A 106 -6.65 4.59 18.74
C ASP A 106 -5.93 5.89 18.34
N ARG A 107 -4.78 5.79 17.64
CA ARG A 107 -3.93 6.96 17.37
C ARG A 107 -4.29 7.71 16.10
N LEU A 108 -4.97 7.05 15.15
CA LEU A 108 -5.34 7.64 13.87
C LEU A 108 -6.85 7.60 13.63
N CYS A 109 -7.47 6.42 13.71
CA CYS A 109 -8.87 6.27 13.34
C CYS A 109 -9.80 6.97 14.33
N GLN A 110 -9.55 6.85 15.64
CA GLN A 110 -10.38 7.44 16.68
C GLN A 110 -10.46 8.99 16.59
N PRO A 111 -9.36 9.74 16.41
CA PRO A 111 -9.43 11.18 16.12
C PRO A 111 -10.29 11.54 14.90
N MET A 112 -10.26 10.72 13.82
CA MET A 112 -11.10 10.94 12.65
C MET A 112 -12.59 10.71 12.97
N VAL A 113 -12.91 9.65 13.72
CA VAL A 113 -14.29 9.38 14.17
C VAL A 113 -14.83 10.51 15.03
N GLU A 114 -14.03 11.02 15.97
CA GLU A 114 -14.41 12.15 16.83
C GLU A 114 -14.65 13.42 16.02
N HIS A 115 -13.80 13.69 15.03
CA HIS A 115 -13.97 14.83 14.13
C HIS A 115 -15.31 14.75 13.36
N ILE A 116 -15.61 13.58 12.79
CA ILE A 116 -16.86 13.35 12.04
C ILE A 116 -18.08 13.52 12.96
N LYS A 117 -18.06 12.89 14.14
CA LYS A 117 -19.17 12.99 15.11
C LYS A 117 -19.40 14.39 15.61
N ARG A 118 -18.33 15.16 15.83
CA ARG A 118 -18.43 16.58 16.24
C ARG A 118 -19.11 17.43 15.18
N LEU A 119 -18.97 17.10 13.91
CA LEU A 119 -19.63 17.79 12.79
C LEU A 119 -21.02 17.23 12.48
N GLY A 120 -21.56 16.32 13.30
CA GLY A 120 -22.90 15.76 13.14
C GLY A 120 -22.97 14.47 12.32
N GLY A 121 -21.84 13.96 11.82
CA GLY A 121 -21.79 12.67 11.13
C GLY A 121 -21.91 11.49 12.09
N ASP A 122 -22.31 10.33 11.57
CA ASP A 122 -22.41 9.09 12.34
C ASP A 122 -21.40 8.04 11.85
N VAL A 123 -20.87 7.24 12.78
CA VAL A 123 -19.94 6.15 12.48
C VAL A 123 -20.42 4.90 13.20
N ARG A 124 -20.88 3.92 12.41
CA ARG A 124 -21.46 2.67 12.88
C ARG A 124 -20.50 1.50 12.67
N LEU A 125 -20.10 0.86 13.76
CA LEU A 125 -19.35 -0.40 13.72
C LEU A 125 -20.33 -1.58 13.72
N GLY A 126 -19.92 -2.71 13.16
CA GLY A 126 -20.80 -3.89 13.04
C GLY A 126 -21.93 -3.77 12.01
N ALA A 127 -22.01 -2.64 11.30
CA ALA A 127 -22.97 -2.38 10.23
C ALA A 127 -22.45 -2.93 8.89
N VAL A 128 -22.63 -4.24 8.66
CA VAL A 128 -22.14 -4.91 7.45
C VAL A 128 -23.17 -4.76 6.33
N VAL A 129 -22.76 -4.22 5.18
CA VAL A 129 -23.58 -4.20 3.95
C VAL A 129 -23.61 -5.61 3.36
N GLU A 130 -24.81 -6.10 3.04
CA GLU A 130 -25.04 -7.42 2.46
C GLU A 130 -25.35 -7.32 0.96
N GLU A 131 -26.11 -6.31 0.55
CA GLU A 131 -26.49 -6.13 -0.86
C GLU A 131 -26.72 -4.65 -1.20
N VAL A 132 -26.35 -4.24 -2.42
CA VAL A 132 -26.71 -2.95 -3.01
C VAL A 132 -27.97 -3.15 -3.85
N VAL A 133 -29.12 -2.67 -3.36
CA VAL A 133 -30.40 -2.87 -4.05
C VAL A 133 -30.65 -1.70 -4.99
N LEU A 134 -30.97 -2.00 -6.25
CA LEU A 134 -31.19 -1.01 -7.31
C LEU A 134 -32.67 -0.77 -7.57
N ARG A 135 -32.97 0.47 -7.95
CA ARG A 135 -34.23 0.87 -8.60
C ARG A 135 -34.25 0.39 -10.06
N PRO A 136 -35.42 0.37 -10.72
CA PRO A 136 -35.54 -0.02 -12.13
C PRO A 136 -34.73 0.83 -13.12
N ASP A 137 -34.37 2.06 -12.74
CA ASP A 137 -33.53 2.98 -13.52
C ASP A 137 -32.02 2.69 -13.40
N GLY A 138 -31.63 1.70 -12.58
CA GLY A 138 -30.24 1.29 -12.36
C GLY A 138 -29.50 2.08 -11.28
N PHE A 139 -30.15 3.06 -10.63
CA PHE A 139 -29.60 3.78 -9.48
C PHE A 139 -29.86 3.01 -8.17
N VAL A 140 -29.06 3.28 -7.15
CA VAL A 140 -29.26 2.69 -5.82
C VAL A 140 -30.61 3.15 -5.24
N ASP A 141 -31.37 2.21 -4.65
CA ASP A 141 -32.55 2.48 -3.81
C ASP A 141 -32.14 2.52 -2.34
N TYR A 142 -31.50 1.45 -1.87
CA TYR A 142 -31.02 1.30 -0.50
C TYR A 142 -29.90 0.25 -0.39
N LEU A 143 -29.14 0.31 0.69
CA LEU A 143 -28.23 -0.77 1.09
C LEU A 143 -28.99 -1.73 2.02
N SER A 144 -28.98 -3.01 1.69
CA SER A 144 -29.45 -4.05 2.60
C SER A 144 -28.34 -4.36 3.59
N MET A 145 -28.61 -4.17 4.88
CA MET A 145 -27.65 -4.41 5.95
C MET A 145 -27.85 -5.81 6.52
N ARG A 146 -26.76 -6.45 6.95
CA ARG A 146 -26.81 -7.71 7.68
C ARG A 146 -27.64 -7.53 8.95
N GLY A 147 -28.74 -8.27 9.05
CA GLY A 147 -29.74 -8.12 10.11
C GLY A 147 -31.08 -7.57 9.61
N GLY A 148 -31.20 -7.25 8.31
CA GLY A 148 -32.46 -6.91 7.65
C GLY A 148 -32.81 -5.42 7.66
N GLU A 149 -31.95 -4.57 8.24
CA GLU A 149 -32.11 -3.11 8.16
C GLU A 149 -31.90 -2.65 6.71
N LYS A 150 -32.75 -1.73 6.25
CA LYS A 150 -32.60 -1.04 4.97
C LYS A 150 -32.06 0.35 5.21
N PHE A 151 -30.90 0.66 4.64
CA PHE A 151 -30.25 1.96 4.80
C PHE A 151 -30.40 2.82 3.55
N ARG A 152 -31.07 3.97 3.71
CA ARG A 152 -31.31 4.95 2.64
C ARG A 152 -30.49 6.22 2.87
N ALA A 153 -29.93 6.75 1.79
CA ALA A 153 -29.17 7.99 1.74
C ALA A 153 -29.37 8.65 0.37
N ASP A 154 -29.08 9.96 0.28
CA ASP A 154 -29.14 10.68 -0.98
C ASP A 154 -27.99 10.28 -1.92
N GLU A 155 -26.82 9.98 -1.34
CA GLU A 155 -25.61 9.58 -2.06
C GLU A 155 -24.94 8.36 -1.41
N TYR A 156 -24.30 7.53 -2.23
CA TYR A 156 -23.63 6.30 -1.79
C TYR A 156 -22.17 6.27 -2.25
N VAL A 157 -21.26 6.12 -1.29
CA VAL A 157 -19.82 6.01 -1.56
C VAL A 157 -19.29 4.68 -1.05
N SER A 158 -18.69 3.90 -1.94
CA SER A 158 -17.96 2.69 -1.53
C SER A 158 -16.50 3.03 -1.27
N ALA A 159 -16.07 2.84 -0.02
CA ALA A 159 -14.66 2.85 0.37
C ALA A 159 -14.11 1.42 0.57
N MET A 160 -14.84 0.39 0.14
CA MET A 160 -14.44 -1.01 0.32
C MET A 160 -13.29 -1.39 -0.63
N PRO A 161 -12.43 -2.34 -0.23
CA PRO A 161 -11.44 -2.92 -1.14
C PRO A 161 -12.10 -3.55 -2.37
N VAL A 162 -11.39 -3.53 -3.49
CA VAL A 162 -11.93 -3.95 -4.79
C VAL A 162 -12.47 -5.37 -4.76
N ASP A 163 -11.83 -6.32 -4.06
CA ASP A 163 -12.29 -7.71 -3.97
C ASP A 163 -13.62 -7.86 -3.22
N VAL A 164 -13.91 -6.94 -2.30
CA VAL A 164 -15.19 -6.92 -1.56
C VAL A 164 -16.24 -6.21 -2.41
N LEU A 165 -15.88 -5.08 -3.01
CA LEU A 165 -16.77 -4.34 -3.91
C LEU A 165 -17.24 -5.22 -5.07
N LYS A 166 -16.34 -5.94 -5.75
CA LYS A 166 -16.67 -6.88 -6.84
C LYS A 166 -17.78 -7.87 -6.46
N ARG A 167 -17.79 -8.34 -5.21
CA ARG A 167 -18.79 -9.28 -4.70
C ARG A 167 -20.14 -8.63 -4.40
N LEU A 168 -20.15 -7.33 -4.13
CA LEU A 168 -21.35 -6.54 -3.83
C LEU A 168 -21.89 -5.79 -5.05
N LEU A 169 -21.19 -5.82 -6.19
CA LEU A 169 -21.64 -5.17 -7.41
C LEU A 169 -22.94 -5.79 -7.91
N PRO A 170 -24.00 -4.99 -8.10
CA PRO A 170 -25.22 -5.47 -8.72
C PRO A 170 -24.96 -6.04 -10.12
N GLN A 171 -25.67 -7.11 -10.46
CA GLN A 171 -25.52 -7.75 -11.77
C GLN A 171 -25.75 -6.77 -12.94
N GLN A 172 -26.66 -5.80 -12.78
CA GLN A 172 -26.93 -4.77 -13.79
C GLN A 172 -25.69 -3.90 -14.11
N TRP A 173 -24.82 -3.67 -13.12
CA TRP A 173 -23.62 -2.87 -13.30
C TRP A 173 -22.46 -3.65 -13.93
N SER A 174 -22.48 -4.99 -13.88
CA SER A 174 -21.42 -5.85 -14.42
C SER A 174 -21.17 -5.66 -15.93
N ILE A 175 -22.17 -5.18 -16.68
CA ILE A 175 -22.03 -4.94 -18.11
C ILE A 175 -21.48 -3.55 -18.44
N MET A 176 -21.41 -2.65 -17.46
CA MET A 176 -20.97 -1.27 -17.67
C MET A 176 -19.44 -1.23 -17.86
N PRO A 177 -18.93 -0.52 -18.88
CA PRO A 177 -17.48 -0.44 -19.14
C PRO A 177 -16.65 0.05 -17.96
N PHE A 178 -17.23 0.91 -17.11
CA PHE A 178 -16.57 1.40 -15.91
C PHE A 178 -16.29 0.27 -14.91
N PHE A 179 -17.29 -0.56 -14.59
CA PHE A 179 -17.14 -1.63 -13.59
C PHE A 179 -16.38 -2.85 -14.12
N ARG A 180 -16.38 -3.10 -15.44
CA ARG A 180 -15.57 -4.17 -16.05
C ARG A 180 -14.07 -3.95 -15.88
N GLN A 181 -13.61 -2.70 -15.82
CA GLN A 181 -12.19 -2.40 -15.58
C GLN A 181 -11.69 -2.95 -14.24
N LEU A 182 -12.60 -3.14 -13.27
CA LEU A 182 -12.25 -3.73 -11.98
C LEU A 182 -11.75 -5.17 -12.14
N ASP A 183 -12.15 -5.91 -13.18
CA ASP A 183 -11.73 -7.30 -13.40
C ASP A 183 -10.21 -7.45 -13.47
N HIS A 184 -9.50 -6.41 -13.92
CA HIS A 184 -8.04 -6.38 -13.97
C HIS A 184 -7.35 -6.12 -12.62
N LEU A 185 -8.11 -5.77 -11.58
CA LEU A 185 -7.58 -5.46 -10.24
C LEU A 185 -7.75 -6.64 -9.29
N GLU A 186 -6.65 -7.22 -8.82
CA GLU A 186 -6.65 -8.35 -7.90
C GLU A 186 -5.89 -8.03 -6.62
N GLY A 187 -6.44 -8.43 -5.47
CA GLY A 187 -5.75 -8.30 -4.19
C GLY A 187 -4.51 -9.20 -4.09
N ILE A 188 -3.40 -8.63 -3.64
CA ILE A 188 -2.15 -9.35 -3.40
C ILE A 188 -2.17 -9.94 -1.97
N PRO A 189 -1.91 -11.24 -1.78
CA PRO A 189 -1.88 -11.84 -0.46
C PRO A 189 -0.63 -11.40 0.32
N VAL A 190 -0.82 -10.94 1.56
CA VAL A 190 0.26 -10.48 2.44
C VAL A 190 0.13 -11.14 3.81
N ILE A 191 1.27 -11.52 4.39
CA ILE A 191 1.36 -12.06 5.74
C ILE A 191 2.15 -11.08 6.61
N ASN A 192 1.60 -10.75 7.77
CA ASN A 192 2.31 -9.98 8.78
C ASN A 192 2.70 -10.89 9.95
N ILE A 193 3.97 -10.84 10.37
CA ILE A 193 4.51 -11.67 11.44
C ILE A 193 4.99 -10.77 12.58
N HIS A 194 4.46 -11.02 13.78
CA HIS A 194 4.93 -10.37 15.01
C HIS A 194 5.76 -11.35 15.84
N LEU A 195 7.00 -10.97 16.15
CA LEU A 195 7.93 -11.79 16.94
C LEU A 195 8.34 -11.03 18.20
N TRP A 196 8.14 -11.67 19.36
CA TRP A 196 8.62 -11.18 20.65
C TRP A 196 9.82 -11.99 21.09
N PHE A 197 10.91 -11.30 21.42
CA PHE A 197 12.15 -11.91 21.88
C PHE A 197 12.29 -11.75 23.40
N ASP A 198 12.96 -12.72 24.04
CA ASP A 198 13.31 -12.69 25.47
C ASP A 198 14.30 -11.57 25.82
N ARG A 199 15.01 -11.05 24.82
CA ARG A 199 16.02 -10.00 24.94
C ARG A 199 15.79 -8.89 23.92
N LYS A 200 16.14 -7.67 24.34
CA LYS A 200 16.16 -6.52 23.46
C LYS A 200 17.27 -6.67 22.41
N LEU A 201 16.91 -6.64 21.13
CA LEU A 201 17.87 -6.56 20.03
C LEU A 201 18.67 -5.25 20.14
N ARG A 202 19.97 -5.30 19.89
CA ARG A 202 20.84 -4.11 19.91
C ARG A 202 20.83 -3.46 18.51
N ASN A 203 20.79 -2.14 18.45
CA ASN A 203 21.13 -1.31 17.28
C ASN A 203 20.13 -1.18 16.10
N ILE A 204 18.82 -1.36 16.29
CA ILE A 204 17.85 -1.16 15.19
C ILE A 204 16.65 -0.35 15.69
N ASP A 205 16.53 0.91 15.26
CA ASP A 205 15.31 1.72 15.37
C ASP A 205 15.00 2.32 13.98
N ALA A 206 14.79 1.43 13.01
CA ALA A 206 14.62 1.78 11.61
C ALA A 206 13.78 0.71 10.88
N LEU A 207 13.23 1.12 9.73
CA LEU A 207 12.69 0.19 8.75
C LEU A 207 13.84 -0.54 8.05
N CYS A 208 13.85 -1.86 8.09
CA CYS A 208 14.88 -2.67 7.43
C CYS A 208 14.28 -3.36 6.22
N PHE A 209 14.87 -3.11 5.04
CA PHE A 209 14.51 -3.82 3.82
C PHE A 209 15.28 -5.13 3.75
N SER A 210 14.56 -6.23 3.68
CA SER A 210 15.19 -7.53 3.53
C SER A 210 15.53 -7.75 2.06
N ARG A 211 16.73 -8.30 1.81
CA ARG A 211 17.14 -8.79 0.49
C ARG A 211 16.79 -10.28 0.30
N SER A 212 15.97 -10.82 1.19
CA SER A 212 15.56 -12.23 1.13
C SER A 212 14.59 -12.45 -0.03
N PRO A 213 14.63 -13.63 -0.68
CA PRO A 213 13.60 -14.01 -1.64
C PRO A 213 12.20 -14.09 -0.99
N LEU A 214 12.10 -14.31 0.33
CA LEU A 214 10.83 -14.56 1.01
C LEU A 214 10.32 -13.40 1.87
N LEU A 215 11.21 -12.57 2.40
CA LEU A 215 10.86 -11.49 3.33
C LEU A 215 10.98 -10.14 2.62
N SER A 216 9.94 -9.32 2.70
CA SER A 216 9.91 -7.97 2.13
C SER A 216 10.57 -6.96 3.08
N VAL A 217 9.91 -6.69 4.20
CA VAL A 217 10.27 -5.64 5.15
C VAL A 217 10.31 -6.22 6.56
N GLN A 218 11.40 -5.97 7.26
CA GLN A 218 11.52 -6.26 8.68
C GLN A 218 11.43 -4.97 9.47
N LEU A 219 10.47 -4.93 10.41
CA LEU A 219 10.31 -3.81 11.33
C LEU A 219 11.04 -4.12 12.65
N GLY A 220 12.00 -3.29 13.02
CA GLY A 220 12.61 -3.29 14.35
C GLY A 220 12.25 -2.01 15.09
N ARG A 221 11.27 -2.06 16.00
CA ARG A 221 10.93 -0.93 16.88
C ARG A 221 11.52 -1.16 18.26
N LEU A 222 12.29 -0.19 18.79
CA LEU A 222 12.90 -0.29 20.11
C LEU A 222 12.55 0.92 21.00
N ARG A 223 11.38 0.93 21.66
CA ARG A 223 11.13 1.86 22.79
C ARG A 223 10.48 1.20 24.01
N GLY A 224 11.08 1.46 25.18
CA GLY A 224 10.63 1.08 26.53
C GLY A 224 11.76 0.54 27.44
N PRO A 225 11.97 1.06 28.66
CA PRO A 225 12.81 0.43 29.69
C PRO A 225 12.00 -0.68 30.38
N ARG A 226 12.63 -1.85 30.57
CA ARG A 226 12.17 -3.02 31.37
C ARG A 226 10.66 -3.10 31.63
N MET A 227 9.95 -3.85 30.78
CA MET A 227 8.76 -4.56 31.24
C MET A 227 9.08 -6.06 31.23
N GLN A 228 9.39 -6.57 32.42
CA GLN A 228 9.30 -8.00 32.70
C GLN A 228 7.82 -8.33 32.81
N THR A 229 7.29 -9.07 31.83
CA THR A 229 6.13 -9.93 32.05
C THR A 229 6.20 -11.04 31.02
N LYS A 230 6.12 -12.29 31.52
CA LYS A 230 5.92 -13.52 30.75
C LYS A 230 4.79 -13.35 29.73
N PHE A 231 4.86 -14.08 28.61
CA PHE A 231 3.83 -15.00 28.07
C PHE A 231 3.97 -15.19 26.54
N GLU A 232 4.11 -16.46 26.14
CA GLU A 232 3.23 -17.28 25.28
C GLU A 232 2.43 -16.68 24.11
N PHE A 233 2.38 -17.48 23.03
CA PHE A 233 1.66 -17.41 21.75
C PHE A 233 2.19 -16.47 20.65
N ALA A 234 2.73 -17.09 19.59
CA ALA A 234 2.94 -16.49 18.29
C ALA A 234 1.62 -16.53 17.52
N GLU A 235 0.99 -15.38 17.31
CA GLU A 235 -0.22 -15.26 16.50
C GLU A 235 0.18 -14.85 15.08
N ALA A 236 0.03 -15.77 14.12
CA ALA A 236 0.16 -15.46 12.70
C ALA A 236 -1.20 -14.97 12.21
N SER A 237 -1.36 -13.65 12.00
CA SER A 237 -2.56 -13.11 11.39
C SER A 237 -2.37 -12.96 9.88
N ILE A 238 -3.15 -13.70 9.09
CA ILE A 238 -3.35 -13.38 7.67
C ILE A 238 -4.24 -12.13 7.64
N GLN A 239 -3.64 -10.96 7.45
CA GLN A 239 -4.40 -9.73 7.23
C GLN A 239 -4.73 -9.64 5.73
N THR A 240 -5.95 -10.01 5.36
CA THR A 240 -6.54 -9.47 4.14
C THR A 240 -6.83 -8.00 4.44
N THR A 241 -6.12 -7.08 3.76
CA THR A 241 -6.27 -5.63 3.94
C THR A 241 -7.67 -5.20 3.53
N ALA A 242 -8.64 -5.34 4.45
CA ALA A 242 -10.05 -5.10 4.16
C ALA A 242 -10.88 -4.87 5.42
N ARG A 243 -10.57 -3.82 6.18
CA ARG A 243 -11.56 -3.18 7.06
C ARG A 243 -11.53 -1.68 6.80
N CYS A 244 -12.16 -1.29 5.69
CA CYS A 244 -12.42 0.13 5.44
C CYS A 244 -13.68 0.55 6.19
N ILE A 245 -13.57 1.69 6.86
CA ILE A 245 -14.68 2.40 7.48
C ILE A 245 -15.44 3.08 6.33
N GLY A 246 -16.68 2.66 6.08
CA GLY A 246 -17.57 3.41 5.20
C GLY A 246 -17.93 4.73 5.87
N MET A 247 -17.71 5.85 5.18
CA MET A 247 -18.15 7.17 5.61
C MET A 247 -19.31 7.59 4.71
N CYS A 248 -20.46 7.87 5.33
CA CYS A 248 -21.57 8.55 4.66
C CYS A 248 -21.52 10.02 5.04
N TRP A 249 -21.60 10.89 4.05
CA TRP A 249 -21.84 12.32 4.26
C TRP A 249 -23.35 12.51 4.29
N GLY A 250 -23.86 13.14 5.36
CA GLY A 250 -25.25 13.56 5.48
C GLY A 250 -25.45 15.02 5.09
#